data_AF-A0A4Q5ERV7-F1
#
_entry.id   AF-A0A4Q5ERV7-F1
#
_cell.length_a   1.000
_cell.length_b   1.000
_cell.length_c   1.000
_cell.angle_alpha   90.00
_cell.angle_beta   90.00
_cell.angle_gamma   90.00
#
_symmetry.space_group_name_H-M   'P 1'
#
loop_
_entity.id
_entity.type
_entity.pdbx_description
1 polymer ?
#
loop_
_entity_poly.entity_id
_entity_poly.type
_entity_poly.pdbx_seq_one_letter_code
_entity_poly.pdbx_strand_id
1 'polypeptide(L)'
;MIYDAAAKANKLSPFSGIWNWIVEKLTNAVISNLQTSNQTVIGALNELNSNLPGIEFLTRTITAKSEKQAYDLQINVTEYMIISIWSEDRMGWKYTVTRGVSGTEATQNWAICFLGNPTGNFTFKVAVLKIK
;
A
#
# COMPACT_ATOMS: atom_id res chain seq x y z
N MET A 1 55.65 46.15 21.01
CA MET A 1 54.45 45.28 21.10
C MET A 1 54.43 44.38 19.88
N ILE A 2 54.77 43.10 20.04
CA ILE A 2 54.58 42.10 18.97
C ILE A 2 53.10 41.74 19.00
N TYR A 3 52.39 42.02 17.90
CA TYR A 3 51.01 41.62 17.72
C TYR A 3 50.99 40.11 17.63
N ASP A 4 50.50 39.47 18.68
CA ASP A 4 50.34 38.02 18.78
C ASP A 4 49.20 37.57 17.84
N ALA A 5 49.55 37.42 16.56
CA ALA A 5 48.67 36.90 15.53
C ALA A 5 48.31 35.41 15.75
N ALA A 6 48.84 34.76 16.80
CA ALA A 6 48.50 33.39 17.16
C ALA A 6 47.23 33.28 18.03
N ALA A 7 46.63 34.40 18.46
CA ALA A 7 45.41 34.37 19.26
C ALA A 7 44.11 34.18 18.45
N LYS A 8 44.18 34.16 17.10
CA LYS A 8 43.00 34.09 16.22
C LYS A 8 42.91 32.85 15.33
N ALA A 9 43.84 31.91 15.43
CA ALA A 9 43.73 30.63 14.74
C ALA A 9 42.87 29.67 15.59
N ASN A 10 41.56 29.71 15.36
CA ASN A 10 40.58 28.63 15.58
C ASN A 10 41.03 27.51 16.54
N LYS A 11 40.89 27.72 17.86
CA LYS A 11 41.08 26.68 18.90
C LYS A 11 40.03 25.54 18.84
N LEU A 12 39.21 25.50 17.80
CA LEU A 12 38.28 24.41 17.46
C LEU A 12 38.74 23.59 16.24
N SER A 13 39.82 23.99 15.56
CA SER A 13 40.33 23.34 14.34
C SER A 13 40.76 21.87 14.48
N PRO A 14 41.30 21.38 15.63
CA PRO A 14 41.69 19.97 15.75
C PRO A 14 40.48 19.03 15.96
N PHE A 15 39.35 19.56 16.44
CA PHE A 15 38.13 18.78 16.64
C PHE A 15 37.30 18.61 15.35
N SER A 16 37.56 19.42 14.32
CA SER A 16 36.85 19.35 13.04
C SER A 16 37.15 18.03 12.29
N GLY A 17 38.41 17.59 12.25
CA GLY A 17 38.79 16.34 11.56
C GLY A 17 38.24 15.08 12.24
N ILE A 18 38.29 15.05 13.58
CA ILE A 18 37.73 13.93 14.36
C ILE A 18 36.20 13.93 14.25
N TRP A 19 35.55 15.10 14.32
CA TRP A 19 34.10 15.20 14.15
C TRP A 19 33.65 14.74 12.76
N ASN A 20 34.33 15.18 11.69
CA ASN A 20 34.03 14.73 10.33
C ASN A 20 34.20 13.21 10.19
N TRP A 21 35.26 12.64 10.76
CA TRP A 21 35.47 11.18 10.78
C TRP A 21 34.38 10.44 11.54
N ILE A 22 33.96 10.93 12.72
CA ILE A 22 32.86 10.35 13.50
C ILE A 22 31.55 10.40 12.69
N VAL A 23 31.25 11.54 12.07
CA VAL A 23 30.03 11.74 11.26
C VAL A 23 30.02 10.80 10.05
N GLU A 24 31.14 10.62 9.35
CA GLU A 24 31.26 9.67 8.24
C GLU A 24 31.05 8.22 8.69
N LYS A 25 31.63 7.83 9.82
CA LYS A 25 31.46 6.47 10.37
C LYS A 25 30.03 6.21 10.81
N LEU A 26 29.37 7.17 11.46
CA LEU A 26 27.97 7.06 11.83
C LEU A 26 27.07 6.98 10.59
N THR A 27 27.31 7.83 9.59
CA THR A 27 26.53 7.84 8.35
C THR A 27 26.66 6.50 7.61
N ASN A 28 27.88 5.98 7.47
CA ASN A 28 28.12 4.68 6.83
C ASN A 28 27.53 3.52 7.64
N ALA A 29 27.63 3.55 8.98
CA ALA A 29 27.04 2.53 9.84
C ALA A 29 25.50 2.54 9.77
N VAL A 30 24.87 3.71 9.75
CA VAL A 30 23.41 3.83 9.62
C VAL A 30 22.96 3.38 8.22
N ILE A 31 23.65 3.80 7.17
CA ILE A 31 23.35 3.45 5.78
C ILE A 31 23.53 1.94 5.52
N SER A 32 24.61 1.34 6.05
CA SER A 32 24.86 -0.10 5.88
C SER A 32 23.86 -1.00 6.62
N ASN A 33 23.13 -0.45 7.59
CA ASN A 33 22.02 -1.14 8.25
C ASN A 33 20.68 -1.00 7.49
N LEU A 34 20.60 -0.20 6.42
CA LEU A 34 19.42 -0.15 5.57
C LEU A 34 19.28 -1.48 4.81
N GLN A 35 18.15 -2.15 4.99
CA GLN A 35 17.82 -3.42 4.32
C GLN A 35 17.18 -3.21 2.93
N THR A 36 17.27 -2.00 2.38
CA THR A 36 16.70 -1.61 1.08
C THR A 36 17.70 -1.79 -0.04
N SER A 37 17.22 -2.01 -1.27
CA SER A 37 18.05 -2.13 -2.47
C SER A 37 18.89 -0.86 -2.74
N ASN A 38 18.37 0.31 -2.37
CA ASN A 38 19.08 1.58 -2.43
C ASN A 38 19.48 2.06 -1.02
N GLN A 39 20.77 2.01 -0.72
CA GLN A 39 21.38 2.40 0.56
C GLN A 39 21.61 3.91 0.65
N THR A 40 20.60 4.70 0.31
CA THR A 40 20.56 6.13 0.63
C THR A 40 19.27 6.39 1.41
N VAL A 41 19.23 7.44 2.24
CA VAL A 41 18.02 7.76 3.01
C VAL A 41 16.81 7.97 2.08
N ILE A 42 16.99 8.69 0.97
CA ILE A 42 15.93 8.94 -0.01
C ILE A 42 15.57 7.65 -0.76
N GLY A 43 16.55 6.83 -1.13
CA GLY A 43 16.31 5.54 -1.77
C GLY A 43 15.51 4.58 -0.89
N ALA A 44 15.90 4.44 0.38
CA ALA A 44 15.19 3.64 1.37
C ALA A 44 13.75 4.14 1.60
N LEU A 45 13.55 5.46 1.66
CA LEU A 45 12.21 6.06 1.78
C LEU A 45 11.33 5.80 0.56
N ASN A 46 11.89 5.93 -0.64
CA ASN A 46 11.15 5.65 -1.87
C ASN A 46 10.74 4.18 -1.95
N GLU A 47 11.67 3.27 -1.65
CA GLU A 47 11.39 1.83 -1.64
C GLU A 47 10.34 1.47 -0.58
N LEU A 48 10.41 2.06 0.62
CA LEU A 48 9.40 1.89 1.65
C LEU A 48 8.02 2.37 1.17
N ASN A 49 7.94 3.57 0.59
CA ASN A 49 6.68 4.13 0.11
C ASN A 49 6.09 3.33 -1.06
N SER A 50 6.92 2.77 -1.95
CA SER A 50 6.47 1.90 -3.03
C SER A 50 5.97 0.53 -2.55
N ASN A 51 6.38 0.08 -1.37
CA ASN A 51 5.98 -1.21 -0.77
C ASN A 51 4.81 -1.11 0.21
N LEU A 52 4.28 0.09 0.48
CA LEU A 52 3.10 0.24 1.34
C LEU A 52 1.86 -0.33 0.62
N PRO A 53 1.10 -1.25 1.24
CA PRO A 53 -0.10 -1.78 0.63
C PRO A 53 -1.13 -0.66 0.45
N GLY A 54 -1.52 -0.40 -0.80
CA GLY A 54 -2.45 0.67 -1.17
C GLY A 54 -3.90 0.26 -0.94
N ILE A 55 -4.71 1.19 -0.41
CA ILE A 55 -6.18 1.07 -0.41
C ILE A 55 -6.70 1.74 -1.68
N GLU A 56 -7.47 1.01 -2.46
CA GLU A 56 -8.12 1.50 -3.67
C GLU A 56 -9.64 1.44 -3.52
N PHE A 57 -10.34 2.40 -4.13
CA PHE A 57 -11.80 2.44 -4.18
C PHE A 57 -12.27 2.13 -5.59
N LEU A 58 -13.06 1.07 -5.73
CA LEU A 58 -13.53 0.56 -7.00
C LEU A 58 -15.05 0.64 -7.06
N THR A 59 -15.59 1.07 -8.19
CA THR A 59 -17.01 0.90 -8.51
C THR A 59 -17.18 -0.36 -9.35
N ARG A 60 -18.12 -1.22 -8.96
CA ARG A 60 -18.48 -2.44 -9.67
C ARG A 60 -19.97 -2.50 -9.92
N THR A 61 -20.32 -2.71 -11.19
CA THR A 61 -21.71 -2.89 -11.60
C THR A 61 -21.85 -4.31 -12.12
N ILE A 62 -22.85 -5.01 -11.60
CA ILE A 62 -23.24 -6.34 -12.08
C ILE A 62 -24.65 -6.27 -12.62
N THR A 63 -24.93 -7.08 -13.65
CA THR A 63 -26.28 -7.27 -14.18
C THR A 63 -26.80 -8.62 -13.72
N ALA A 64 -27.71 -8.58 -12.75
CA ALA A 64 -28.29 -9.76 -12.16
C ALA A 64 -29.44 -10.34 -12.99
N LYS A 65 -29.50 -11.67 -13.06
CA LYS A 65 -30.56 -12.46 -13.68
C LYS A 65 -31.24 -13.29 -12.59
N SER A 66 -32.57 -13.42 -12.65
CA SER A 66 -33.40 -14.04 -11.60
C SER A 66 -33.02 -15.48 -11.22
N GLU A 67 -32.23 -16.18 -12.04
CA GLU A 67 -31.84 -17.58 -11.84
C GLU A 67 -30.41 -17.75 -11.30
N LYS A 68 -29.66 -16.65 -11.10
CA LYS A 68 -28.27 -16.68 -10.61
C LYS A 68 -28.15 -15.85 -9.33
N GLN A 69 -27.44 -16.40 -8.34
CA GLN A 69 -27.24 -15.74 -7.04
C GLN A 69 -25.80 -15.26 -6.82
N ALA A 70 -24.82 -15.85 -7.49
CA ALA A 70 -23.41 -15.49 -7.39
C ALA A 70 -22.94 -14.69 -8.61
N TYR A 71 -22.22 -13.60 -8.42
CA TYR A 71 -21.75 -12.73 -9.50
C TYR A 71 -20.31 -12.31 -9.28
N ASP A 72 -19.53 -12.30 -10.38
CA ASP A 72 -18.13 -11.91 -10.38
C ASP A 72 -18.03 -10.39 -10.22
N LEU A 73 -17.20 -9.93 -9.27
CA LEU A 73 -16.92 -8.52 -9.04
C LEU A 73 -15.74 -8.00 -9.88
N GLN A 74 -15.05 -8.85 -10.64
CA GLN A 74 -13.87 -8.49 -11.44
C GLN A 74 -12.79 -7.83 -10.57
N ILE A 75 -12.54 -8.43 -9.40
CA ILE A 75 -11.50 -8.03 -8.45
C ILE A 75 -10.70 -9.29 -8.14
N ASN A 76 -9.43 -9.34 -8.55
CA ASN A 76 -8.60 -10.53 -8.40
C ASN A 76 -8.35 -10.87 -6.92
N VAL A 77 -8.63 -12.11 -6.49
CA VAL A 77 -8.47 -12.57 -5.09
C VAL A 77 -7.02 -12.72 -4.66
N THR A 78 -6.08 -12.86 -5.60
CA THR A 78 -4.64 -12.97 -5.30
C THR A 78 -3.94 -11.63 -5.21
N GLU A 79 -4.51 -10.60 -5.86
CA GLU A 79 -3.97 -9.24 -5.86
C GLU A 79 -4.63 -8.36 -4.79
N TYR A 80 -5.92 -8.59 -4.52
CA TYR A 80 -6.71 -7.70 -3.66
C TYR A 80 -7.46 -8.44 -2.56
N MET A 81 -7.58 -7.79 -1.41
CA MET A 81 -8.49 -8.15 -0.33
C MET A 81 -9.61 -7.12 -0.27
N ILE A 82 -10.87 -7.56 -0.23
CA ILE A 82 -11.99 -6.65 0.04
C ILE A 82 -12.00 -6.32 1.53
N ILE A 83 -11.89 -5.03 1.87
CA ILE A 83 -12.01 -4.52 3.24
C ILE A 83 -13.47 -4.17 3.54
N SER A 84 -14.15 -3.53 2.58
CA SER A 84 -15.54 -3.16 2.72
C SER A 84 -16.23 -3.08 1.37
N ILE A 85 -17.55 -3.29 1.38
CA ILE A 85 -18.42 -3.17 0.22
C ILE A 85 -19.75 -2.59 0.67
N TRP A 86 -20.33 -1.71 -0.14
CA TRP A 86 -21.70 -1.24 0.05
C TRP A 86 -22.38 -1.00 -1.30
N SER A 87 -23.71 -1.12 -1.33
CA SER A 87 -24.50 -0.83 -2.52
C SER A 87 -24.78 0.67 -2.62
N GLU A 88 -24.72 1.22 -3.83
CA GLU A 88 -25.02 2.64 -4.10
C GLU A 88 -26.48 2.90 -4.49
N ASP A 89 -27.15 1.92 -5.10
CA ASP A 89 -28.48 2.09 -5.68
C ASP A 89 -29.55 1.24 -4.97
N ARG A 90 -29.30 -0.06 -4.80
CA ARG A 90 -30.29 -1.04 -4.34
C ARG A 90 -30.04 -1.47 -2.90
N MET A 91 -30.07 -0.49 -2.00
CA MET A 91 -29.87 -0.70 -0.56
C MET A 91 -30.93 -1.67 0.00
N GLY A 92 -30.53 -2.54 0.92
CA GLY A 92 -31.40 -3.51 1.61
C GLY A 92 -31.34 -4.95 1.10
N TRP A 93 -30.75 -5.19 -0.08
CA TRP A 93 -30.47 -6.56 -0.53
C TRP A 93 -29.40 -7.21 0.35
N LYS A 94 -29.69 -8.43 0.82
CA LYS A 94 -28.75 -9.21 1.62
C LYS A 94 -27.84 -10.03 0.71
N TYR A 95 -26.54 -9.94 0.96
CA TYR A 95 -25.52 -10.67 0.23
C TYR A 95 -24.34 -11.01 1.14
N THR A 96 -23.54 -11.97 0.69
CA THR A 96 -22.22 -12.29 1.25
C THR A 96 -21.16 -12.06 0.19
N VAL A 97 -19.94 -11.74 0.62
CA VAL A 97 -18.77 -11.69 -0.26
C VAL A 97 -17.97 -12.98 -0.07
N THR A 98 -17.62 -13.62 -1.17
CA THR A 98 -16.82 -14.85 -1.16
C THR A 98 -15.70 -14.79 -2.19
N ARG A 99 -14.69 -15.66 -2.01
CA ARG A 99 -13.67 -15.90 -3.03
C ARG A 99 -14.25 -16.84 -4.10
N GLY A 100 -14.23 -16.42 -5.36
CA GLY A 100 -14.74 -17.17 -6.50
C GLY A 100 -16.27 -17.30 -6.55
N VAL A 101 -16.82 -17.46 -7.75
CA VAL A 101 -18.29 -17.63 -7.95
C VAL A 101 -18.72 -19.09 -8.08
N SER A 102 -17.90 -19.99 -8.63
CA SER A 102 -18.18 -21.45 -8.68
C SER A 102 -16.95 -22.25 -9.12
N GLY A 103 -17.05 -23.59 -9.17
CA GLY A 103 -16.00 -24.48 -9.70
C GLY A 103 -15.71 -24.35 -11.20
N THR A 104 -16.50 -23.57 -11.95
CA THR A 104 -16.37 -23.39 -13.42
C THR A 104 -16.32 -21.93 -13.87
N GLU A 105 -16.68 -20.96 -13.01
CA GLU A 105 -16.66 -19.53 -13.35
C GLU A 105 -15.92 -18.74 -12.25
N ALA A 106 -15.13 -17.75 -12.67
CA ALA A 106 -14.37 -16.78 -11.89
C ALA A 106 -13.70 -17.28 -10.59
N THR A 107 -12.93 -18.38 -10.66
CA THR A 107 -12.13 -18.88 -9.52
C THR A 107 -11.07 -17.90 -9.03
N GLN A 108 -10.72 -16.90 -9.85
CA GLN A 108 -9.67 -15.93 -9.57
C GLN A 108 -10.19 -14.58 -9.07
N ASN A 109 -11.50 -14.35 -9.01
CA ASN A 109 -12.08 -13.07 -8.61
C ASN A 109 -12.96 -13.18 -7.37
N TRP A 110 -13.10 -12.09 -6.65
CA TRP A 110 -14.10 -11.95 -5.61
C TRP A 110 -15.49 -11.96 -6.20
N ALA A 111 -16.42 -12.50 -5.43
CA ALA A 111 -17.79 -12.72 -5.81
C ALA A 111 -18.74 -12.13 -4.78
N ILE A 112 -19.88 -11.65 -5.28
CA ILE A 112 -21.03 -11.34 -4.44
C ILE A 112 -22.09 -12.42 -4.61
N CYS A 113 -22.55 -12.97 -3.50
CA CYS A 113 -23.59 -13.99 -3.46
C CYS A 113 -24.81 -13.42 -2.74
N PHE A 114 -25.90 -13.22 -3.46
CA PHE A 114 -27.16 -12.77 -2.89
C PHE A 114 -27.86 -13.90 -2.15
N LEU A 115 -28.54 -13.58 -1.05
CA LEU A 115 -29.37 -14.55 -0.31
C LEU A 115 -30.70 -14.85 -1.01
N GLY A 116 -31.12 -14.01 -1.95
CA GLY A 116 -32.32 -14.18 -2.77
C GLY A 116 -32.00 -14.21 -4.25
N ASN A 117 -33.03 -14.12 -5.08
CA ASN A 117 -32.91 -14.10 -6.55
C ASN A 117 -32.89 -12.64 -7.05
N PRO A 118 -31.71 -12.01 -7.21
CA PRO A 118 -31.61 -10.63 -7.68
C PRO A 118 -32.01 -10.53 -9.15
N THR A 119 -32.47 -9.37 -9.59
CA THR A 119 -32.72 -9.09 -11.02
C THR A 119 -32.45 -7.63 -11.33
N GLY A 120 -31.78 -7.34 -12.44
CA GLY A 120 -31.41 -5.99 -12.87
C GLY A 120 -30.02 -5.57 -12.41
N ASN A 121 -29.67 -4.30 -12.61
CA ASN A 121 -28.33 -3.80 -12.32
C ASN A 121 -28.15 -3.45 -10.85
N PHE A 122 -27.01 -3.82 -10.29
CA PHE A 122 -26.58 -3.45 -8.94
C PHE A 122 -25.21 -2.79 -9.03
N THR A 123 -25.07 -1.65 -8.37
CA THR A 123 -23.79 -0.92 -8.29
C THR A 123 -23.25 -0.95 -6.87
N PHE A 124 -21.98 -1.31 -6.75
CA PHE A 124 -21.27 -1.42 -5.49
C PHE A 124 -20.04 -0.52 -5.49
N LYS A 125 -19.81 0.15 -4.36
CA LYS A 125 -18.50 0.70 -4.01
C LYS A 125 -17.77 -0.31 -3.14
N VAL A 126 -16.54 -0.61 -3.54
CA VAL A 126 -15.70 -1.61 -2.90
C VAL A 126 -14.38 -0.95 -2.53
N ALA A 127 -14.03 -1.00 -1.24
CA ALA A 127 -12.69 -0.66 -0.79
C ALA A 127 -11.84 -1.93 -0.78
N VAL A 128 -10.72 -1.90 -1.50
CA VAL A 128 -9.80 -3.04 -1.62
C VAL A 128 -8.42 -2.68 -1.11
N LEU A 129 -7.76 -3.61 -0.43
CA LEU A 129 -6.34 -3.54 -0.10
C LEU A 129 -5.57 -4.33 -1.14
N LYS A 130 -4.58 -3.72 -1.78
CA LYS A 130 -3.62 -4.42 -2.64
C LYS A 130 -2.66 -5.23 -1.77
N ILE A 131 -2.67 -6.55 -1.94
CA ILE A 131 -1.89 -7.51 -1.12
C ILE A 131 -0.52 -7.78 -1.77
N LYS A 132 -0.38 -7.59 -3.09
CA LYS A 132 0.87 -7.77 -3.86
C LYS A 132 0.91 -6.85 -5.09
#